data_AF-A0A3Q4HIB7-F1
#
_entry.id   AF-A0A3Q4HIB7-F1
#
_cell.length_a   1.000
_cell.length_b   1.000
_cell.length_c   1.000
_cell.angle_alpha   90.00
_cell.angle_beta   90.00
_cell.angle_gamma   90.00
#
_symmetry.space_group_name_H-M   'P 1'
#
loop_
_entity.id
_entity.type
_entity.pdbx_description
1 polymer ?
#
loop_
_entity_poly.entity_id
_entity_poly.type
_entity_poly.pdbx_seq_one_letter_code
_entity_poly.pdbx_strand_id
1 'polypeptide(L)'
;MRSLIFITALFQCGISWLSVSGSEFQTVEVQSGEEVTLQCANISRSATHTEWFRVVSRATLSCIASMYGSNGQALFCDGFQNGKFNMTSNNVAVFLQIKPVDLSDAGLYFCGFFLDYHIIISTRVELRIQEECNRTTQPLSIILAGLTGLLSMVVIILVLKIRKLQTGKCGYNYSKFPKKKAKRSCGPTTQRDLEPHVIYAATR
;
A
#
# COMPACT_ATOMS: atom_id res chain seq x y z
N MET A 1 -3.49 -19.04 -17.56
CA MET A 1 -3.66 -17.57 -17.42
C MET A 1 -4.73 -17.21 -16.39
N ARG A 2 -5.94 -17.79 -16.38
CA ARG A 2 -6.96 -17.49 -15.35
C ARG A 2 -6.54 -17.83 -13.91
N SER A 3 -5.85 -18.95 -13.69
CA SER A 3 -5.43 -19.40 -12.34
C SER A 3 -4.41 -18.47 -11.66
N LEU A 4 -3.51 -17.83 -12.41
CA LEU A 4 -2.50 -16.92 -11.83
C LEU A 4 -3.11 -15.60 -11.37
N ILE A 5 -4.15 -15.11 -12.05
CA ILE A 5 -4.88 -13.88 -11.70
C ILE A 5 -5.61 -14.04 -10.35
N PHE A 6 -6.19 -15.22 -10.11
CA PHE A 6 -6.83 -15.53 -8.82
C PHE A 6 -5.81 -15.61 -7.68
N ILE A 7 -4.63 -16.18 -7.92
CA ILE A 7 -3.56 -16.27 -6.90
C ILE A 7 -3.03 -14.87 -6.56
N THR A 8 -2.84 -13.98 -7.54
CA THR A 8 -2.42 -12.59 -7.29
C THR A 8 -3.51 -11.78 -6.57
N ALA A 9 -4.78 -11.99 -6.90
CA ALA A 9 -5.89 -11.32 -6.22
C ALA A 9 -6.04 -11.78 -4.76
N LEU A 10 -5.86 -13.08 -4.49
CA LEU A 10 -5.83 -13.64 -3.14
C LEU A 10 -4.63 -13.15 -2.34
N PHE A 11 -3.46 -13.02 -2.97
CA PHE A 11 -2.28 -12.43 -2.34
C PHE A 11 -2.53 -10.97 -1.97
N GLN A 12 -3.08 -10.16 -2.89
CA GLN A 12 -3.41 -8.75 -2.65
C GLN A 12 -4.46 -8.57 -1.55
N CYS A 13 -5.43 -9.50 -1.45
CA CYS A 13 -6.47 -9.46 -0.43
C CYS A 13 -5.94 -9.90 0.96
N GLY A 14 -4.96 -10.80 0.98
CA GLY A 14 -4.30 -11.26 2.22
C GLY A 14 -3.43 -10.20 2.90
N ILE A 15 -2.87 -9.25 2.14
CA ILE A 15 -2.07 -8.13 2.70
C ILE A 15 -2.96 -7.12 3.44
N SER A 16 -4.25 -7.05 3.09
CA SER A 16 -5.24 -6.17 3.71
C SER A 16 -5.63 -6.58 5.13
N TRP A 17 -5.19 -7.75 5.61
CA TRP A 17 -5.59 -8.31 6.90
C TRP A 17 -4.55 -8.19 8.02
N LEU A 18 -3.43 -7.51 7.78
CA LEU A 18 -2.55 -7.09 8.88
C LEU A 18 -3.32 -6.09 9.74
N SER A 19 -3.77 -6.55 10.90
CA SER A 19 -4.56 -5.77 11.84
C SER A 19 -3.77 -4.51 12.21
N VAL A 20 -4.18 -3.36 11.68
CA VAL A 20 -3.73 -2.07 12.19
C VAL A 20 -4.29 -1.97 13.60
N SER A 21 -3.42 -2.16 14.60
CA SER A 21 -3.71 -1.70 15.95
C SER A 21 -3.73 -0.17 15.89
N GLY A 22 -4.91 0.38 15.59
CA GLY A 22 -5.10 1.82 15.49
C GLY A 22 -4.95 2.41 16.88
N SER A 23 -3.88 3.17 17.11
CA SER A 23 -3.90 4.13 18.20
C SER A 23 -4.90 5.23 17.82
N GLU A 24 -5.77 5.60 18.76
CA GLU A 24 -6.81 6.61 18.54
C GLU A 24 -6.15 7.99 18.48
N PHE A 25 -5.93 8.50 17.27
CA PHE A 25 -5.54 9.88 17.00
C PHE A 25 -6.47 10.49 15.96
N GLN A 26 -6.74 11.79 16.11
CA GLN A 26 -7.45 12.55 15.09
C GLN A 26 -6.48 12.83 13.94
N THR A 27 -6.83 12.45 12.71
CA THR A 27 -6.04 12.85 11.53
C THR A 27 -6.60 14.14 10.96
N VAL A 28 -5.73 15.11 10.71
CA VAL A 28 -6.05 16.38 10.03
C VAL A 28 -5.18 16.48 8.79
N GLU A 29 -5.79 16.70 7.63
CA GLU A 29 -5.09 16.85 6.36
C GLU A 29 -5.24 18.29 5.85
N VAL A 30 -4.15 18.89 5.39
CA VAL A 30 -4.10 20.27 4.90
C VAL A 30 -3.12 20.39 3.73
N GLN A 31 -3.33 21.31 2.79
CA GLN A 31 -2.35 21.51 1.73
C GLN A 31 -1.18 22.39 2.20
N SER A 32 0.00 22.17 1.62
CA SER A 32 1.15 23.03 1.88
C SER A 32 0.84 24.49 1.50
N GLY A 33 1.20 25.43 2.37
CA GLY A 33 0.97 26.87 2.21
C GLY A 33 -0.36 27.36 2.82
N GLU A 34 -1.28 26.47 3.18
CA GLU A 34 -2.55 26.83 3.81
C GLU A 34 -2.38 27.08 5.32
N GLU A 35 -3.52 27.32 5.98
CA GLU A 35 -3.63 27.46 7.43
C GLU A 35 -4.41 26.29 8.01
N VAL A 36 -3.99 25.78 9.15
CA VAL A 36 -4.71 24.74 9.90
C VAL A 36 -4.89 25.16 11.35
N THR A 37 -6.03 24.77 11.94
CA THR A 37 -6.28 24.93 13.38
C THR A 37 -6.53 23.57 14.01
N LEU A 38 -5.64 23.16 14.91
CA LEU A 38 -5.78 21.97 15.72
C LEU A 38 -6.62 22.29 16.96
N GLN A 39 -7.52 21.40 17.34
CA GLN A 39 -8.43 21.61 18.46
C GLN A 39 -8.18 20.59 19.57
N CYS A 40 -8.19 21.07 20.80
CA CYS A 40 -8.13 20.27 22.01
C CYS A 40 -9.34 20.60 22.88
N ALA A 41 -10.15 19.61 23.23
CA ALA A 41 -11.27 19.82 24.13
C ALA A 41 -10.74 20.19 25.53
N ASN A 42 -11.27 21.28 26.10
CA ASN A 42 -10.96 21.67 27.46
C ASN A 42 -11.67 20.70 28.42
N ILE A 43 -10.88 19.94 29.15
CA ILE A 43 -11.35 18.94 30.11
C ILE A 43 -11.42 19.50 31.54
N SER A 44 -10.86 20.68 31.78
CA SER A 44 -10.77 21.29 33.10
C SER A 44 -11.95 22.22 33.38
N ARG A 45 -12.58 22.08 34.56
CA ARG A 45 -13.64 22.99 35.03
C ARG A 45 -13.09 24.30 35.62
N SER A 46 -11.85 24.29 36.06
CA SER A 46 -11.12 25.43 36.59
C SER A 46 -10.00 25.85 35.64
N ALA A 47 -9.48 27.07 35.84
CA ALA A 47 -8.30 27.51 35.10
C ALA A 47 -7.10 26.63 35.41
N THR A 48 -6.47 26.09 34.38
CA THR A 48 -5.28 25.25 34.45
C THR A 48 -4.29 25.65 33.37
N HIS A 49 -3.03 25.29 33.56
CA HIS A 49 -2.04 25.40 32.50
C HIS A 49 -2.32 24.34 31.43
N THR A 50 -2.45 24.79 30.19
CA THR A 50 -2.57 23.94 29.01
C THR A 50 -1.36 24.12 28.14
N GLU A 51 -0.80 23.03 27.64
CA GLU A 51 0.38 23.04 26.77
C GLU A 51 0.11 22.27 25.48
N TRP A 52 0.58 22.84 24.37
CA TRP A 52 0.69 22.17 23.09
C TRP A 52 2.12 21.69 22.87
N PHE A 53 2.24 20.43 22.48
CA PHE A 53 3.50 19.79 22.13
C PHE A 53 3.44 19.25 20.71
N ARG A 54 4.60 19.16 20.06
CA ARG A 54 4.78 18.37 18.85
C ARG A 54 5.90 17.36 19.00
N VAL A 55 5.80 16.29 18.21
CA VAL A 55 6.84 15.28 18.05
C VAL A 55 7.46 15.47 16.67
N VAL A 56 8.68 16.02 16.65
CA VAL A 56 9.43 16.35 15.42
C VAL A 56 10.23 15.15 14.93
N SER A 57 10.62 14.25 15.84
CA SER A 57 11.33 13.01 15.56
C SER A 57 10.82 11.92 16.51
N ARG A 58 11.11 10.64 16.23
CA ARG A 58 10.66 9.51 17.08
C ARG A 58 11.07 9.59 18.56
N ALA A 59 11.98 10.50 18.93
CA ALA A 59 12.50 10.62 20.29
C ALA A 59 12.32 12.01 20.94
N THR A 60 11.84 13.03 20.21
CA THR A 60 11.87 14.41 20.72
C THR A 60 10.47 15.02 20.76
N LEU A 61 9.97 15.20 21.98
CA LEU A 61 8.80 16.03 22.29
C LEU A 61 9.28 17.48 22.46
N SER A 62 8.65 18.42 21.79
CA SER A 62 8.93 19.85 21.91
C SER A 62 7.68 20.59 22.32
N CYS A 63 7.78 21.43 23.35
CA CYS A 63 6.73 22.41 23.65
C CYS A 63 6.64 23.43 22.52
N ILE A 64 5.41 23.81 22.16
CA ILE A 64 5.12 24.88 21.20
C ILE A 64 4.67 26.13 21.96
N ALA A 65 3.60 25.99 22.74
CA ALA A 65 2.96 27.09 23.45
C ALA A 65 2.24 26.60 24.71
N SER A 66 2.09 27.50 25.68
CA SER A 66 1.41 27.31 26.96
C SER A 66 0.44 28.45 27.23
N MET A 67 -0.68 28.16 27.91
CA MET A 67 -1.68 29.15 28.29
C MET A 67 -2.30 28.79 29.64
N TYR A 68 -2.59 29.78 30.47
CA TYR A 68 -3.28 29.60 31.74
C TYR A 68 -4.75 30.03 31.67
N GLY A 69 -5.67 29.08 31.73
CA GLY A 69 -7.11 29.33 31.61
C GLY A 69 -7.53 29.82 30.22
N SER A 70 -8.85 29.96 29.99
CA SER A 70 -9.41 30.28 28.67
C SER A 70 -9.19 31.72 28.21
N ASN A 71 -9.02 32.65 29.16
CA ASN A 71 -8.76 34.08 28.90
C ASN A 71 -7.27 34.44 29.04
N GLY A 72 -6.40 33.44 29.22
CA GLY A 72 -4.97 33.66 29.39
C GLY A 72 -4.29 34.11 28.10
N GLN A 73 -3.14 34.76 28.25
CA GLN A 73 -2.26 35.02 27.12
C GLN A 73 -1.41 33.78 26.81
N ALA A 74 -1.25 33.47 25.52
CA ALA A 74 -0.34 32.42 25.08
C ALA A 74 1.12 32.83 25.27
N LEU A 75 1.92 31.92 25.83
CA LEU A 75 3.37 32.01 25.93
C LEU A 75 3.98 30.95 25.01
N PHE A 76 4.95 31.33 24.19
CA PHE A 76 5.58 30.43 23.22
C PHE A 76 6.93 29.94 23.73
N CYS A 77 7.18 28.65 23.56
CA CYS A 77 8.43 28.00 23.91
C CYS A 77 9.56 28.39 22.94
N ASP A 78 10.80 28.20 23.38
CA ASP A 78 11.99 28.56 22.60
C ASP A 78 12.01 27.92 21.21
N GLY A 79 12.19 28.76 20.19
CA GLY A 79 12.16 28.35 18.78
C GLY A 79 10.80 28.47 18.11
N PHE A 80 9.74 28.81 18.86
CA PHE A 80 8.36 28.95 18.35
C PHE A 80 7.85 30.39 18.37
N GLN A 81 8.69 31.38 18.69
CA GLN A 81 8.31 32.79 18.76
C GLN A 81 8.26 33.51 17.39
N ASN A 82 8.39 32.78 16.28
CA ASN A 82 8.45 33.35 14.92
C ASN A 82 7.09 33.74 14.32
N GLY A 83 5.99 33.62 15.09
CA GLY A 83 4.64 33.95 14.66
C GLY A 83 3.97 32.91 13.75
N LYS A 84 4.64 31.78 13.46
CA LYS A 84 4.07 30.68 12.67
C LYS A 84 2.97 29.94 13.43
N PHE A 85 3.14 29.81 14.75
CA PHE A 85 2.20 29.17 15.65
C PHE A 85 1.44 30.23 16.42
N ASN A 86 0.14 30.02 16.58
CA ASN A 86 -0.71 30.87 17.39
C ASN A 86 -1.64 30.02 18.26
N MET A 87 -1.61 30.24 19.57
CA MET A 87 -2.44 29.50 20.52
C MET A 87 -3.56 30.41 21.02
N THR A 88 -4.79 29.93 20.91
CA THR A 88 -6.00 30.63 21.37
C THR A 88 -6.88 29.68 22.17
N SER A 89 -7.81 30.21 22.95
CA SER A 89 -8.73 29.39 23.74
C SER A 89 -10.09 30.03 23.83
N ASN A 90 -11.10 29.20 24.06
CA ASN A 90 -12.38 29.61 24.62
C ASN A 90 -12.71 28.73 25.84
N ASN A 91 -13.93 28.83 26.38
CA ASN A 91 -14.32 28.08 27.57
C ASN A 91 -14.46 26.56 27.35
N VAL A 92 -14.51 26.10 26.10
CA VAL A 92 -14.79 24.71 25.72
C VAL A 92 -13.58 24.02 25.10
N ALA A 93 -12.68 24.78 24.48
CA ALA A 93 -11.54 24.21 23.75
C ALA A 93 -10.36 25.18 23.69
N VAL A 94 -9.19 24.57 23.51
CA VAL A 94 -7.90 25.23 23.27
C VAL A 94 -7.46 24.90 21.85
N PHE A 95 -7.01 25.90 21.11
CA PHE A 95 -6.72 25.81 19.69
C PHE A 95 -5.25 26.15 19.43
N LEU A 96 -4.65 25.42 18.49
CA LEU A 96 -3.33 25.73 17.94
C LEU A 96 -3.46 25.95 16.43
N GLN A 97 -3.29 27.20 16.02
CA GLN A 97 -3.26 27.60 14.63
C GLN A 97 -1.81 27.56 14.11
N ILE A 98 -1.62 27.06 12.90
CA ILE A 98 -0.33 26.98 12.21
C ILE A 98 -0.47 27.67 10.85
N LYS A 99 0.35 28.68 10.58
CA LYS A 99 0.29 29.48 9.35
C LYS A 99 1.65 30.10 8.95
N PRO A 100 2.10 29.94 7.69
CA PRO A 100 1.64 28.94 6.72
C PRO A 100 2.12 27.54 7.15
N VAL A 101 1.39 26.51 6.72
CA VAL A 101 1.79 25.11 6.91
C VAL A 101 2.84 24.72 5.87
N ASP A 102 3.90 24.04 6.28
CA ASP A 102 4.91 23.45 5.38
C ASP A 102 5.20 21.99 5.76
N LEU A 103 5.83 21.23 4.87
CA LEU A 103 6.10 19.79 5.06
C LEU A 103 6.81 19.44 6.38
N SER A 104 7.56 20.38 6.98
CA SER A 104 8.24 20.16 8.25
C SER A 104 7.30 20.20 9.46
N ASP A 105 6.08 20.68 9.27
CA ASP A 105 5.03 20.68 10.29
C ASP A 105 4.25 19.36 10.34
N ALA A 106 4.39 18.48 9.36
CA ALA A 106 3.74 17.17 9.38
C ALA A 106 4.24 16.36 10.59
N GLY A 107 3.33 15.74 11.33
CA GLY A 107 3.70 14.99 12.52
C GLY A 107 2.58 14.88 13.55
N LEU A 108 2.97 14.43 14.75
CA LEU A 108 2.04 14.26 15.87
C LEU A 108 2.08 15.47 16.79
N TYR A 109 0.89 15.96 17.13
CA TYR A 109 0.66 17.07 18.05
C TYR A 109 -0.15 16.57 19.25
N PHE A 110 0.20 17.05 20.43
CA PHE A 110 -0.42 16.67 21.68
C PHE A 110 -0.85 17.91 22.44
N CYS A 111 -2.02 17.84 23.07
CA CYS A 111 -2.47 18.84 24.02
C CYS A 111 -2.57 18.21 25.41
N GLY A 112 -2.00 18.87 26.42
CA GLY A 112 -2.01 18.41 27.79
C GLY A 112 -2.41 19.49 28.78
N PHE A 113 -3.06 19.07 29.88
CA PHE A 113 -3.48 19.94 30.98
C PHE A 113 -2.71 19.58 32.25
N PHE A 114 -2.20 20.59 32.95
CA PHE A 114 -1.59 20.41 34.27
C PHE A 114 -2.67 20.37 35.35
N LEU A 115 -2.98 19.18 35.84
CA LEU A 115 -4.02 18.88 36.82
C LEU A 115 -3.41 18.06 37.96
N ASP A 116 -3.65 18.47 39.21
CA ASP A 116 -3.21 17.75 40.42
C ASP A 116 -1.73 17.30 40.37
N TYR A 117 -0.83 18.19 39.94
CA TYR A 117 0.62 17.94 39.80
C TYR A 117 1.03 16.97 38.67
N HIS A 118 0.10 16.61 37.78
CA HIS A 118 0.34 15.74 36.63
C HIS A 118 -0.06 16.41 35.32
N ILE A 119 0.59 16.04 34.22
CA ILE A 119 0.15 16.41 32.87
C ILE A 119 -0.79 15.32 32.34
N ILE A 120 -2.03 15.68 32.08
CA ILE A 120 -3.02 14.79 31.46
C ILE A 120 -3.10 15.13 29.96
N ILE A 121 -2.68 14.19 29.12
CA ILE A 121 -2.81 14.32 27.65
C ILE A 121 -4.27 14.09 27.27
N SER A 122 -4.91 15.12 26.72
CA SER A 122 -6.33 15.10 26.32
C SER A 122 -6.52 14.72 24.86
N THR A 123 -5.74 15.33 23.96
CA THR A 123 -5.94 15.18 22.51
C THR A 123 -4.63 14.87 21.82
N ARG A 124 -4.71 13.98 20.81
CA ARG A 124 -3.61 13.53 19.96
C ARG A 124 -4.02 13.74 18.51
N VAL A 125 -3.26 14.54 17.78
CA VAL A 125 -3.56 14.89 16.39
C VAL A 125 -2.40 14.50 15.48
N GLU A 126 -2.67 13.76 14.42
CA GLU A 126 -1.74 13.52 13.32
C GLU A 126 -2.01 14.54 12.21
N LEU A 127 -1.10 15.50 12.04
CA LEU A 127 -1.16 16.47 10.95
C LEU A 127 -0.46 15.89 9.72
N ARG A 128 -1.21 15.71 8.64
CA ARG A 128 -0.71 15.30 7.33
C ARG A 128 -0.80 16.45 6.36
N ILE A 129 0.23 16.56 5.53
CA ILE A 129 0.34 17.66 4.57
C ILE A 129 0.30 17.07 3.17
N GLN A 130 -0.65 17.54 2.39
CA GLN A 130 -0.77 17.17 0.98
C GLN A 130 0.05 18.16 0.14
N GLU A 131 0.93 17.63 -0.72
CA GLU A 131 1.56 18.43 -1.75
C GLU A 131 0.60 18.62 -2.92
N GLU A 132 0.43 19.87 -3.35
CA GLU A 132 -0.15 20.15 -4.66
C GLU A 132 0.91 19.80 -5.72
N CYS A 133 0.96 18.53 -6.12
CA CYS A 133 1.84 18.09 -7.20
C CYS A 133 1.36 18.75 -8.50
N ASN A 134 1.98 19.87 -8.87
CA ASN A 134 1.76 20.50 -10.16
C ASN A 134 2.07 19.49 -11.27
N ARG A 135 1.00 19.09 -11.97
CA ARG A 135 0.88 18.07 -13.03
C ARG A 135 1.88 18.23 -14.20
N THR A 136 3.17 18.04 -13.96
CA THR A 136 4.18 17.97 -15.03
C THR A 136 4.66 16.53 -15.28
N THR A 137 4.28 15.58 -14.42
CA THR A 137 4.59 14.14 -14.53
C THR A 137 3.46 13.30 -15.17
N GLN A 138 2.30 13.90 -15.46
CA GLN A 138 1.18 13.22 -16.13
C GLN A 138 1.37 12.93 -17.63
N PRO A 139 2.01 13.78 -18.47
CA PRO A 139 2.16 13.44 -19.88
C PRO A 139 3.19 12.34 -20.10
N LEU A 140 4.30 12.33 -19.35
CA LEU A 140 5.41 11.41 -19.57
C LEU A 140 5.02 9.96 -19.22
N SER A 141 4.24 9.76 -18.16
CA SER A 141 3.71 8.45 -17.76
C SER A 141 2.70 7.90 -18.77
N ILE A 142 1.81 8.75 -19.31
CA ILE A 142 0.87 8.38 -20.38
C ILE A 142 1.61 8.01 -21.67
N ILE A 143 2.65 8.78 -22.03
CA ILE A 143 3.49 8.52 -23.20
C ILE A 143 4.24 7.19 -23.03
N LEU A 144 4.83 6.93 -21.85
CA LEU A 144 5.54 5.68 -21.56
C LEU A 144 4.58 4.47 -21.63
N ALA A 145 3.37 4.61 -21.08
CA ALA A 145 2.35 3.56 -21.10
C ALA A 145 1.84 3.27 -22.52
N GLY A 146 1.70 4.32 -23.35
CA GLY A 146 1.34 4.17 -24.76
C GLY A 146 2.42 3.45 -25.58
N LEU A 147 3.68 3.86 -25.42
CA LEU A 147 4.84 3.24 -26.08
C LEU A 147 5.00 1.76 -25.70
N THR A 148 4.94 1.45 -24.41
CA THR A 148 5.04 0.08 -23.91
C THR A 148 3.86 -0.78 -24.35
N GLY A 149 2.64 -0.22 -24.35
CA GLY A 149 1.45 -0.87 -24.87
C GLY A 149 1.56 -1.23 -26.35
N LEU A 150 1.96 -0.29 -27.21
CA LEU A 150 2.15 -0.52 -28.64
C LEU A 150 3.17 -1.62 -28.94
N LEU A 151 4.33 -1.59 -28.26
CA LEU A 151 5.36 -2.61 -28.40
C LEU A 151 4.84 -3.99 -27.98
N SER A 152 4.10 -4.07 -26.88
CA SER A 152 3.51 -5.34 -26.41
C SER A 152 2.51 -5.93 -27.41
N MET A 153 1.68 -5.09 -28.04
CA MET A 153 0.71 -5.53 -29.05
C MET A 153 1.39 -6.10 -30.30
N VAL A 154 2.47 -5.47 -30.76
CA VAL A 154 3.27 -5.97 -31.90
C VAL A 154 3.87 -7.34 -31.58
N VAL A 155 4.42 -7.52 -30.38
CA VAL A 155 4.99 -8.80 -29.91
C VAL A 155 3.90 -9.88 -29.86
N ILE A 156 2.71 -9.56 -29.34
CA ILE A 156 1.58 -10.51 -29.28
C ILE A 156 1.16 -10.95 -30.69
N ILE A 157 1.04 -10.02 -31.64
CA ILE A 157 0.67 -10.32 -33.04
C ILE A 157 1.72 -11.23 -33.68
N LEU A 158 3.01 -10.95 -33.48
CA LEU A 158 4.12 -11.77 -33.99
C LEU A 158 4.06 -13.19 -33.42
N VAL A 159 3.83 -13.34 -32.12
CA VAL A 159 3.69 -14.65 -31.46
C VAL A 159 2.49 -15.42 -32.01
N LEU A 160 1.34 -14.76 -32.20
CA LEU A 160 0.16 -15.40 -32.78
C LEU A 160 0.41 -15.86 -34.23
N LYS A 161 1.17 -15.08 -35.01
CA LYS A 161 1.54 -15.42 -36.40
C LYS A 161 2.49 -16.61 -36.44
N ILE A 162 3.50 -16.66 -35.57
CA ILE A 162 4.44 -17.79 -35.45
C ILE A 162 3.71 -19.06 -34.98
N ARG A 163 2.81 -18.95 -34.00
CA ARG A 163 1.98 -20.09 -33.55
C ARG A 163 1.12 -20.65 -34.69
N LYS A 164 0.45 -19.79 -35.46
CA LYS A 164 -0.34 -20.23 -36.63
C LYS A 164 0.53 -20.90 -37.71
N LEU A 165 1.76 -20.44 -37.93
CA LEU A 165 2.70 -21.06 -38.87
C LEU A 165 3.19 -22.44 -38.40
N GLN A 166 3.35 -22.64 -37.09
CA GLN A 166 3.71 -23.95 -36.52
C GLN A 166 2.53 -24.93 -36.55
N THR A 167 1.29 -24.48 -36.36
CA THR A 167 0.10 -25.36 -36.45
C THR A 167 -0.20 -25.81 -37.90
N GLY A 168 0.36 -25.15 -38.91
CA GLY A 168 0.18 -25.51 -40.34
C GLY A 168 1.25 -26.43 -40.93
N LYS A 169 2.23 -26.92 -40.16
CA LYS A 169 3.38 -27.71 -40.66
C LYS A 169 3.54 -29.13 -40.06
N CYS A 170 2.47 -29.70 -39.51
CA CYS A 170 2.40 -31.15 -39.23
C CYS A 170 1.37 -31.80 -40.16
N GLY A 171 1.77 -32.07 -41.40
CA GLY A 171 0.98 -32.83 -42.36
C GLY A 171 1.71 -32.94 -43.69
N TYR A 172 1.93 -34.18 -44.12
CA TYR A 172 2.62 -34.65 -45.34
C TYR A 172 4.11 -34.98 -45.22
N ASN A 173 4.40 -36.28 -45.20
CA ASN A 173 5.34 -36.81 -46.19
C ASN A 173 4.87 -38.17 -46.74
N TYR A 174 4.86 -38.24 -48.07
CA TYR A 174 4.54 -39.37 -48.92
C TYR A 174 5.69 -40.39 -48.93
N SER A 175 5.36 -41.69 -48.94
CA SER A 175 6.15 -42.66 -49.71
C SER A 175 5.22 -43.70 -50.33
N LYS A 176 5.05 -43.59 -51.65
CA LYS A 176 4.37 -44.56 -52.50
C LYS A 176 5.41 -45.07 -53.49
N PHE A 177 5.76 -46.37 -53.46
CA PHE A 177 5.89 -47.18 -54.68
C PHE A 177 5.56 -48.65 -54.36
N PRO A 178 4.93 -49.40 -55.30
CA PRO A 178 4.14 -50.60 -54.99
C PRO A 178 4.73 -51.93 -55.52
N LYS A 179 4.00 -53.02 -55.20
CA LYS A 179 4.09 -54.44 -55.65
C LYS A 179 4.81 -55.33 -54.62
N LYS A 180 4.24 -56.43 -54.13
CA LYS A 180 3.44 -57.47 -54.80
C LYS A 180 2.35 -58.05 -53.88
N LYS A 181 1.25 -58.50 -54.50
CA LYS A 181 0.24 -59.36 -53.86
C LYS A 181 0.85 -60.73 -53.57
N ALA A 182 0.67 -61.25 -52.36
CA ALA A 182 0.68 -62.68 -52.07
C ALA A 182 -0.29 -63.01 -50.90
N LYS A 183 -1.36 -63.67 -51.32
CA LYS A 183 -2.42 -64.46 -50.67
C LYS A 183 -2.09 -65.17 -49.33
N ARG A 184 -3.12 -65.24 -48.45
CA ARG A 184 -3.47 -66.27 -47.41
C ARG A 184 -2.58 -66.28 -46.14
N SER A 185 -3.06 -66.52 -44.92
CA SER A 185 -4.31 -67.13 -44.43
C SER A 185 -4.66 -66.66 -43.01
N CYS A 186 -5.96 -66.55 -42.73
CA CYS A 186 -6.52 -66.49 -41.38
C CYS A 186 -6.47 -67.90 -40.75
N GLY A 187 -6.11 -68.01 -39.48
CA GLY A 187 -6.20 -69.24 -38.67
C GLY A 187 -6.62 -68.88 -37.24
N PRO A 188 -7.63 -69.54 -36.64
CA PRO A 188 -8.16 -69.17 -35.33
C PRO A 188 -7.60 -69.99 -34.16
N THR A 189 -7.48 -69.29 -33.02
CA THR A 189 -7.81 -69.68 -31.62
C THR A 189 -7.28 -71.00 -31.04
N THR A 190 -6.56 -70.91 -29.91
CA THR A 190 -6.79 -71.81 -28.76
C THR A 190 -6.56 -71.06 -27.44
N GLN A 191 -7.44 -71.35 -26.50
CA GLN A 191 -7.66 -70.72 -25.20
C GLN A 191 -7.07 -71.61 -24.08
N ARG A 192 -6.78 -70.97 -22.94
CA ARG A 192 -6.65 -71.45 -21.55
C ARG A 192 -5.25 -71.70 -20.95
N ASP A 193 -5.03 -70.89 -19.92
CA ASP A 193 -4.66 -71.22 -18.53
C ASP A 193 -3.19 -71.36 -18.08
N LEU A 194 -3.02 -70.75 -16.89
CA LEU A 194 -2.01 -70.88 -15.84
C LEU A 194 -0.81 -69.92 -15.79
N GLU A 195 -0.84 -69.13 -14.72
CA GLU A 195 0.13 -68.20 -14.14
C GLU A 195 1.32 -68.94 -13.46
N PRO A 196 2.18 -68.25 -12.70
CA PRO A 196 3.43 -67.57 -13.07
C PRO A 196 4.69 -68.34 -12.59
N HIS A 197 5.88 -68.12 -13.18
CA HIS A 197 7.12 -68.42 -12.46
C HIS A 197 8.25 -67.41 -12.77
N VAL A 198 8.40 -66.51 -11.80
CA VAL A 198 9.63 -66.04 -11.15
C VAL A 198 10.95 -66.50 -11.78
N ILE A 199 11.77 -65.55 -12.24
CA ILE A 199 13.23 -65.68 -12.28
C ILE A 199 13.84 -64.39 -11.70
N TYR A 200 14.47 -64.50 -10.55
CA TYR A 200 15.55 -63.62 -10.11
C TYR A 200 16.74 -64.47 -9.67
N ALA A 201 17.91 -64.14 -10.22
CA ALA A 201 19.22 -63.97 -9.59
C ALA A 201 19.80 -65.12 -8.73
N ALA A 202 21.10 -65.33 -8.56
CA ALA A 202 22.32 -64.66 -8.99
C ALA A 202 23.43 -65.72 -9.03
N THR A 203 24.49 -65.42 -9.78
CA THR A 203 25.76 -66.13 -9.76
C THR A 203 26.61 -65.75 -8.56
N ARG A 204 27.30 -66.79 -8.05
CA ARG A 204 28.47 -66.83 -7.16
C ARG A 204 28.24 -66.86 -5.66
#